data_AF-A0A3R7PQR5-F1
#
_entry.id   AF-A0A3R7PQR5-F1
#
_cell.length_a   1.000
_cell.length_b   1.000
_cell.length_c   1.000
_cell.angle_alpha   90.00
_cell.angle_beta   90.00
_cell.angle_gamma   90.00
#
_symmetry.space_group_name_H-M   'P 1'
#
loop_
_entity.id
_entity.type
_entity.pdbx_description
1 polymer ?
#
loop_
_entity_poly.entity_id
_entity_poly.type
_entity_poly.pdbx_seq_one_letter_code
_entity_poly.pdbx_strand_id
1 'polypeptide(L)'
;MAQPEGSVNAATAYLDASMVYGSARRTRSTDDGHVRARVTDENVFNRYQFLYAPDVWPLVNMFYRMVTRYHNNVADRLKEINVDWDGERLFQETRRIVVAQLQHVVYNEYLPKILGPDAMNKYELTPLTGSERREDYDASENAATSSEFETAALRFSQSQRPESIEFANGEVTEVELSSPTLAESLEHTPSQVLRAVSRQAASKVVFAKELYFGIDLLARSIQRGRDHGLGGYAAVRAARDNTEINTFDDLTESLGQDVSNNLKTVYNDVRDIDLLIGGAFEQPVPDGVLGPTFTSVLAEQFSRILKADRYWYETNIKETRFKDDQLEALHSTTLAAIMCDAFPELEEIQERPFEVVSAENKLVPCNGVPPVGLEAWKP
;
A
#
# COMPACT_ATOMS: atom_id res chain seq x y z
N MET A 1 1.54 29.32 -26.25
CA MET A 1 1.77 27.88 -25.97
C MET A 1 0.55 27.39 -25.20
N ALA A 2 -0.08 26.31 -25.65
CA ALA A 2 -1.07 25.62 -24.81
C ALA A 2 -0.33 25.04 -23.59
N GLN A 3 -0.95 25.11 -22.40
CA GLN A 3 -0.41 24.36 -21.27
C GLN A 3 -0.53 22.87 -21.58
N PRO A 4 0.48 22.04 -21.22
CA PRO A 4 0.34 20.59 -21.32
C PRO A 4 -0.90 20.14 -20.56
N GLU A 5 -1.64 19.17 -21.10
CA GLU A 5 -2.73 18.54 -20.37
C GLU A 5 -2.18 17.80 -19.15
N GLY A 6 -2.84 17.98 -17.99
CA GLY A 6 -2.50 17.30 -16.74
C GLY A 6 -3.65 16.42 -16.26
N SER A 7 -3.32 15.32 -15.58
CA SER A 7 -4.32 14.48 -14.91
C SER A 7 -4.77 15.09 -13.58
N VAL A 8 -5.96 14.70 -13.12
CA VAL A 8 -6.50 15.13 -11.82
C VAL A 8 -6.46 13.95 -10.85
N ASN A 9 -5.75 14.12 -9.73
CA ASN A 9 -5.89 13.22 -8.59
C ASN A 9 -7.14 13.61 -7.78
N ALA A 10 -8.12 12.71 -7.73
CA ALA A 10 -9.38 12.92 -7.01
C ALA A 10 -9.29 12.61 -5.50
N ALA A 11 -8.16 12.05 -5.05
CA ALA A 11 -7.89 11.72 -3.66
C ALA A 11 -6.83 12.65 -3.06
N THR A 12 -6.69 12.62 -1.73
CA THR A 12 -5.57 13.26 -1.05
C THR A 12 -4.28 12.50 -1.39
N ALA A 13 -3.17 13.22 -1.53
CA ALA A 13 -1.88 12.60 -1.85
C ALA A 13 -1.19 11.98 -0.61
N TYR A 14 -1.62 12.37 0.59
CA TYR A 14 -1.06 11.90 1.86
C TYR A 14 -1.52 10.49 2.22
N LEU A 15 -0.72 9.79 3.03
CA LEU A 15 -1.14 8.54 3.67
C LEU A 15 -2.04 8.87 4.88
N ASP A 16 -3.28 9.26 4.62
CA ASP A 16 -4.25 9.76 5.61
C ASP A 16 -5.47 8.83 5.76
N ALA A 17 -5.33 7.61 5.25
CA ALA A 17 -6.37 6.60 5.14
C ALA A 17 -7.67 7.09 4.47
N SER A 18 -7.57 8.02 3.51
CA SER A 18 -8.71 8.55 2.75
C SER A 18 -9.51 7.49 1.97
N MET A 19 -8.97 6.29 1.75
CA MET A 19 -9.75 5.17 1.22
C MET A 19 -10.88 4.71 2.17
N VAL A 20 -10.71 4.92 3.48
CA VAL A 20 -11.74 4.68 4.50
C VAL A 20 -12.47 5.98 4.85
N TYR A 21 -11.72 7.04 5.11
CA TYR A 21 -12.27 8.30 5.62
C TYR A 21 -12.75 9.28 4.53
N GLY A 22 -12.59 8.94 3.26
CA GLY A 22 -12.97 9.77 2.12
C GLY A 22 -12.09 11.01 1.91
N SER A 23 -12.02 11.48 0.67
CA SER A 23 -11.37 12.76 0.30
C SER A 23 -12.37 13.91 0.10
N ALA A 24 -13.66 13.67 0.38
CA ALA A 24 -14.74 14.64 0.31
C ALA A 24 -15.68 14.51 1.53
N ARG A 25 -16.45 15.56 1.84
CA ARG A 25 -17.27 15.77 3.07
C ARG A 25 -18.31 14.68 3.47
N ARG A 26 -18.32 13.46 2.91
CA ARG A 26 -19.45 12.52 2.98
C ARG A 26 -19.29 11.28 3.86
N THR A 27 -18.18 11.10 4.53
CA THR A 27 -17.98 9.98 5.46
C THR A 27 -18.60 10.37 6.80
N ARG A 28 -19.71 9.70 7.13
CA ARG A 28 -20.55 10.04 8.26
C ARG A 28 -20.01 9.32 9.50
N SER A 29 -19.42 10.10 10.41
CA SER A 29 -19.28 9.70 11.81
C SER A 29 -20.69 9.53 12.41
N THR A 30 -20.84 8.54 13.27
CA THR A 30 -22.02 8.36 14.14
C THR A 30 -21.81 9.08 15.47
N ASP A 31 -22.89 9.24 16.26
CA ASP A 31 -22.81 9.89 17.57
C ASP A 31 -21.90 9.14 18.57
N ASP A 32 -21.50 7.90 18.25
CA ASP A 32 -20.58 7.03 18.99
C ASP A 32 -19.15 7.02 18.41
N GLY A 33 -18.85 7.88 17.43
CA GLY A 33 -17.52 8.00 16.84
C GLY A 33 -17.11 6.91 15.85
N HIS A 34 -17.99 5.97 15.52
CA HIS A 34 -17.70 4.92 14.55
C HIS A 34 -17.70 5.42 13.10
N VAL A 35 -16.98 4.68 12.24
CA VAL A 35 -17.10 4.81 10.79
C VAL A 35 -18.27 3.93 10.34
N ARG A 36 -19.27 4.54 9.69
CA ARG A 36 -20.22 3.77 8.87
C ARG A 36 -19.51 3.28 7.63
N ALA A 37 -19.17 2.00 7.64
CA ALA A 37 -18.44 1.38 6.56
C ALA A 37 -19.17 1.56 5.23
N ARG A 38 -18.45 2.02 4.18
CA ARG A 38 -18.93 1.91 2.79
C ARG A 38 -19.00 0.44 2.35
N VAL A 39 -18.18 -0.39 2.99
CA VAL A 39 -17.98 -1.83 2.86
C VAL A 39 -18.34 -2.46 4.21
N THR A 40 -19.60 -2.87 4.40
CA THR A 40 -20.05 -3.51 5.66
C THR A 40 -19.83 -5.02 5.62
N ASP A 41 -20.01 -5.72 6.73
CA ASP A 41 -20.03 -7.19 6.77
C ASP A 41 -21.03 -7.79 5.76
N GLU A 42 -22.08 -7.05 5.40
CA GLU A 42 -23.12 -7.42 4.41
C GLU A 42 -22.95 -6.78 3.02
N ASN A 43 -21.99 -5.88 2.84
CA ASN A 43 -21.79 -5.10 1.61
C ASN A 43 -20.30 -4.94 1.28
N VAL A 44 -19.51 -5.98 1.58
CA VAL A 44 -18.09 -6.04 1.17
C VAL A 44 -17.98 -6.00 -0.36
N PHE A 45 -19.06 -6.35 -1.06
CA PHE A 45 -19.13 -6.46 -2.51
C PHE A 45 -20.07 -5.44 -3.14
N ASN A 46 -19.49 -4.42 -3.76
CA ASN A 46 -20.20 -3.69 -4.82
C ASN A 46 -20.18 -4.56 -6.09
N ARG A 47 -21.33 -5.15 -6.45
CA ARG A 47 -21.48 -6.01 -7.64
C ARG A 47 -20.92 -5.37 -8.92
N TYR A 48 -20.99 -4.05 -9.08
CA TYR A 48 -20.44 -3.37 -10.26
C TYR A 48 -18.90 -3.35 -10.27
N GLN A 49 -18.27 -3.22 -9.10
CA GLN A 49 -16.80 -3.27 -9.00
C GLN A 49 -16.30 -4.69 -9.26
N PHE A 50 -16.97 -5.70 -8.68
CA PHE A 50 -16.66 -7.10 -8.95
C PHE A 50 -16.80 -7.44 -10.44
N LEU A 51 -17.84 -6.98 -11.12
CA LEU A 51 -17.99 -7.19 -12.57
C LEU A 51 -16.85 -6.56 -13.41
N TYR A 52 -16.19 -5.53 -12.90
CA TYR A 52 -15.15 -4.81 -13.65
C TYR A 52 -13.73 -5.36 -13.43
N ALA A 53 -13.40 -5.79 -12.21
CA ALA A 53 -12.11 -6.41 -11.88
C ALA A 53 -12.29 -7.40 -10.71
N PRO A 54 -12.90 -8.57 -10.97
CA PRO A 54 -13.26 -9.55 -9.93
C PRO A 54 -12.06 -10.13 -9.20
N ASP A 55 -10.88 -10.03 -9.79
CA ASP A 55 -9.56 -10.46 -9.35
C ASP A 55 -8.80 -9.40 -8.51
N VAL A 56 -9.28 -8.14 -8.49
CA VAL A 56 -8.67 -7.04 -7.73
C VAL A 56 -9.51 -6.64 -6.54
N TRP A 57 -10.78 -6.33 -6.78
CA TRP A 57 -11.65 -5.72 -5.79
C TRP A 57 -11.89 -6.54 -4.52
N PRO A 58 -11.96 -7.89 -4.55
CA PRO A 58 -12.21 -8.64 -3.32
C PRO A 58 -11.13 -8.40 -2.25
N LEU A 59 -9.85 -8.47 -2.62
CA LEU A 59 -8.73 -8.26 -1.69
C LEU A 59 -8.60 -6.79 -1.25
N VAL A 60 -8.87 -5.84 -2.15
CA VAL A 60 -8.91 -4.41 -1.80
C VAL A 60 -10.02 -4.14 -0.77
N ASN A 61 -11.21 -4.69 -1.00
CA ASN A 61 -12.34 -4.52 -0.09
C ASN A 61 -12.11 -5.22 1.26
N MET A 62 -11.36 -6.33 1.26
CA MET A 62 -10.92 -6.97 2.50
C MET A 62 -10.04 -6.03 3.34
N PHE A 63 -9.08 -5.34 2.72
CA PHE A 63 -8.27 -4.34 3.41
C PHE A 63 -9.13 -3.18 3.95
N TYR A 64 -10.11 -2.71 3.18
CA TYR A 64 -11.03 -1.65 3.63
C TYR A 64 -11.88 -2.11 4.82
N ARG A 65 -12.36 -3.35 4.80
CA ARG A 65 -13.09 -3.97 5.91
C ARG A 65 -12.21 -4.07 7.16
N MET A 66 -10.97 -4.51 7.01
CA MET A 66 -9.99 -4.60 8.10
C MET A 66 -9.80 -3.25 8.79
N VAL A 67 -9.47 -2.19 8.04
CA VAL A 67 -9.21 -0.86 8.61
C VAL A 67 -10.47 -0.27 9.24
N THR A 68 -11.65 -0.53 8.66
CA THR A 68 -12.92 -0.04 9.22
C THR A 68 -13.28 -0.73 10.54
N ARG A 69 -13.17 -2.06 10.60
CA ARG A 69 -13.37 -2.83 11.85
C ARG A 69 -12.37 -2.38 12.92
N TYR A 70 -11.11 -2.26 12.53
CA TYR A 70 -10.05 -1.79 13.41
C TYR A 70 -10.35 -0.40 13.99
N HIS A 71 -10.79 0.55 13.16
CA HIS A 71 -11.21 1.88 13.64
C HIS A 71 -12.29 1.77 14.72
N ASN A 72 -13.38 1.04 14.45
CA ASN A 72 -14.49 0.95 15.40
C ASN A 72 -14.06 0.28 16.72
N ASN A 73 -13.22 -0.75 16.67
CA ASN A 73 -12.66 -1.38 17.87
C ASN A 73 -11.74 -0.44 18.68
N VAL A 74 -10.97 0.42 18.01
CA VAL A 74 -10.18 1.47 18.68
C VAL A 74 -11.09 2.53 19.29
N ALA A 75 -12.15 2.95 18.59
CA ALA A 75 -13.14 3.91 19.09
C ALA A 75 -13.84 3.39 20.36
N ASP A 76 -14.27 2.13 20.37
CA ASP A 76 -14.92 1.52 21.54
C ASP A 76 -14.00 1.54 22.78
N ARG A 77 -12.75 1.12 22.63
CA ARG A 77 -11.77 1.16 23.73
C ARG A 77 -11.43 2.58 24.17
N LEU A 78 -11.30 3.53 23.24
CA LEU A 78 -11.09 4.93 23.59
C LEU A 78 -12.27 5.52 24.34
N LYS A 79 -13.51 5.09 24.04
CA LYS A 79 -14.70 5.49 24.78
C LYS A 79 -14.71 4.93 26.21
N GLU A 80 -14.23 3.71 26.41
CA GLU A 80 -14.05 3.13 27.75
C GLU A 80 -13.02 3.90 28.57
N ILE A 81 -11.90 4.30 27.94
CA ILE A 81 -10.83 5.07 28.58
C ILE A 81 -11.26 6.53 28.84
N ASN A 82 -11.96 7.14 27.89
CA ASN A 82 -12.36 8.54 27.88
C ASN A 82 -13.89 8.67 27.82
N VAL A 83 -14.55 8.34 28.94
CA VAL A 83 -16.01 8.27 29.06
C VAL A 83 -16.72 9.57 28.63
N ASP A 84 -16.08 10.72 28.82
CA ASP A 84 -16.65 12.04 28.53
C ASP A 84 -16.50 12.50 27.07
N TRP A 85 -15.77 11.77 26.22
CA TRP A 85 -15.63 12.17 24.81
C TRP A 85 -16.95 12.00 24.05
N ASP A 86 -17.31 13.02 23.26
CA ASP A 86 -18.42 12.93 22.32
C ASP A 86 -18.02 12.18 21.04
N GLY A 87 -18.99 11.87 20.17
CA GLY A 87 -18.77 11.11 18.94
C GLY A 87 -17.78 11.77 17.98
N GLU A 88 -17.79 13.11 17.87
CA GLU A 88 -16.86 13.82 16.99
C GLU A 88 -15.42 13.72 17.51
N ARG A 89 -15.22 13.98 18.81
CA ARG A 89 -13.90 13.87 19.42
C ARG A 89 -13.36 12.45 19.30
N LEU A 90 -14.21 11.46 19.57
CA LEU A 90 -13.87 10.06 19.49
C LEU A 90 -13.47 9.66 18.06
N PHE A 91 -14.26 10.06 17.07
CA PHE A 91 -13.97 9.81 15.67
C PHE A 91 -12.63 10.42 15.23
N GLN A 92 -12.38 11.69 15.54
CA GLN A 92 -11.16 12.37 15.09
C GLN A 92 -9.90 11.82 15.76
N GLU A 93 -9.95 11.51 17.06
CA GLU A 93 -8.81 10.90 17.75
C GLU A 93 -8.55 9.49 17.26
N THR A 94 -9.60 8.67 17.10
CA THR A 94 -9.49 7.32 16.53
C THR A 94 -8.92 7.37 15.12
N ARG A 95 -9.44 8.26 14.26
CA ARG A 95 -8.94 8.48 12.90
C ARG A 95 -7.46 8.82 12.91
N ARG A 96 -7.05 9.77 13.76
CA ARG A 96 -5.67 10.24 13.88
C ARG A 96 -4.73 9.10 14.29
N ILE A 97 -5.14 8.27 15.25
CA ILE A 97 -4.37 7.10 15.71
C ILE A 97 -4.24 6.07 14.57
N VAL A 98 -5.35 5.65 13.97
CA VAL A 98 -5.35 4.65 12.89
C VAL A 98 -4.51 5.11 11.70
N VAL A 99 -4.57 6.39 11.34
CA VAL A 99 -3.73 6.97 10.28
C VAL A 99 -2.25 6.86 10.64
N ALA A 100 -1.85 7.28 11.84
CA ALA A 100 -0.47 7.20 12.30
C ALA A 100 0.07 5.76 12.31
N GLN A 101 -0.77 4.81 12.67
CA GLN A 101 -0.45 3.38 12.68
C GLN A 101 -0.25 2.81 11.28
N LEU A 102 -1.13 3.16 10.34
CA LEU A 102 -0.97 2.74 8.95
C LEU A 102 0.25 3.40 8.31
N GLN A 103 0.53 4.67 8.62
CA GLN A 103 1.78 5.34 8.25
C GLN A 103 2.98 4.55 8.78
N HIS A 104 3.02 4.25 10.08
CA HIS A 104 4.11 3.50 10.68
C HIS A 104 4.29 2.13 10.02
N VAL A 105 3.23 1.34 9.84
CA VAL A 105 3.29 0.03 9.16
C VAL A 105 3.84 0.13 7.74
N VAL A 106 3.42 1.14 6.97
CA VAL A 106 3.91 1.34 5.60
C VAL A 106 5.41 1.58 5.59
N TYR A 107 5.92 2.51 6.41
CA TYR A 107 7.34 2.87 6.40
C TYR A 107 8.24 1.88 7.14
N ASN A 108 7.73 1.21 8.17
CA ASN A 108 8.48 0.27 9.01
C ASN A 108 8.50 -1.15 8.44
N GLU A 109 7.38 -1.63 7.88
CA GLU A 109 7.26 -3.03 7.47
C GLU A 109 7.22 -3.21 5.95
N TYR A 110 6.49 -2.34 5.22
CA TYR A 110 6.26 -2.51 3.78
C TYR A 110 7.41 -1.96 2.92
N LEU A 111 7.73 -0.67 3.05
CA LEU A 111 8.71 0.00 2.19
C LEU A 111 10.11 -0.65 2.21
N PRO A 112 10.65 -1.12 3.36
CA PRO A 112 11.95 -1.78 3.35
C PRO A 112 12.02 -3.02 2.46
N LYS A 113 10.91 -3.78 2.35
CA LYS A 113 10.83 -4.99 1.51
C LYS A 113 10.70 -4.65 0.03
N ILE A 114 10.12 -3.49 -0.28
CA ILE A 114 9.92 -3.07 -1.66
C ILE A 114 11.17 -2.38 -2.22
N LEU A 115 11.72 -1.44 -1.46
CA LEU A 115 12.76 -0.50 -1.92
C LEU A 115 14.19 -0.97 -1.62
N GLY A 116 14.37 -1.86 -0.62
CA GLY A 116 15.67 -2.25 -0.12
C GLY A 116 16.34 -1.17 0.77
N PRO A 117 17.38 -1.55 1.52
CA PRO A 117 18.00 -0.71 2.54
C PRO A 117 18.66 0.55 1.98
N ASP A 118 19.26 0.48 0.79
CA ASP A 118 19.96 1.61 0.18
C ASP A 118 19.02 2.77 -0.12
N ALA A 119 17.84 2.47 -0.68
CA ALA A 119 16.83 3.48 -0.95
C ALA A 119 16.18 4.00 0.33
N MET A 120 15.88 3.12 1.30
CA MET A 120 15.39 3.54 2.62
C MET A 120 16.33 4.55 3.29
N ASN A 121 17.64 4.31 3.22
CA ASN A 121 18.66 5.20 3.77
C ASN A 121 18.80 6.49 2.95
N LYS A 122 18.93 6.39 1.61
CA LYS A 122 19.11 7.55 0.72
C LYS A 122 17.97 8.57 0.83
N TYR A 123 16.74 8.09 0.99
CA TYR A 123 15.54 8.92 1.03
C TYR A 123 15.01 9.19 2.45
N GLU A 124 15.74 8.75 3.49
CA GLU A 124 15.41 8.97 4.90
C GLU A 124 14.00 8.50 5.26
N LEU A 125 13.66 7.28 4.85
CA LEU A 125 12.32 6.71 4.98
C LEU A 125 12.13 5.86 6.23
N THR A 126 13.21 5.47 6.91
CA THR A 126 13.12 4.62 8.11
C THR A 126 12.51 5.43 9.26
N PRO A 127 11.44 4.92 9.90
CA PRO A 127 10.89 5.51 11.12
C PRO A 127 11.93 5.67 12.24
N LEU A 128 11.70 6.66 13.09
CA LEU A 128 12.46 6.88 14.31
C LEU A 128 12.03 5.88 15.40
N THR A 129 12.66 5.97 16.58
CA THR A 129 12.37 5.07 17.69
C THR A 129 12.05 5.84 18.97
N GLY A 130 11.35 5.17 19.91
CA GLY A 130 10.99 5.78 21.20
C GLY A 130 10.14 7.04 21.02
N SER A 131 10.62 8.17 21.53
CA SER A 131 9.95 9.48 21.44
C SER A 131 10.68 10.48 20.54
N GLU A 132 11.64 10.02 19.74
CA GLU A 132 12.37 10.87 18.78
C GLU A 132 11.44 11.43 17.70
N ARG A 133 11.75 12.63 17.19
CA ARG A 133 10.86 13.38 16.29
C ARG A 133 11.57 13.84 15.04
N ARG A 134 10.84 13.82 13.94
CA ARG A 134 11.23 14.36 12.64
C ARG A 134 11.21 15.89 12.70
N GLU A 135 12.27 16.51 12.22
CA GLU A 135 12.39 17.98 12.12
C GLU A 135 12.44 18.48 10.66
N ASP A 136 12.33 17.56 9.70
CA ASP A 136 12.48 17.76 8.26
C ASP A 136 11.15 18.04 7.55
N TYR A 137 10.11 18.46 8.29
CA TYR A 137 8.88 18.97 7.68
C TYR A 137 9.17 20.24 6.88
N ASP A 138 8.77 20.25 5.61
CA ASP A 138 8.93 21.38 4.70
C ASP A 138 7.60 21.71 4.02
N ALA A 139 7.04 22.87 4.35
CA ALA A 139 5.79 23.37 3.76
C ALA A 139 5.92 23.75 2.27
N SER A 140 7.16 23.88 1.76
CA SER A 140 7.44 24.12 0.34
C SER A 140 7.60 22.84 -0.48
N GLU A 141 7.69 21.68 0.19
CA GLU A 141 7.75 20.39 -0.47
C GLU A 141 6.45 20.07 -1.19
N ASN A 142 6.56 19.51 -2.40
CA ASN A 142 5.38 19.22 -3.20
C ASN A 142 4.82 17.84 -2.84
N ALA A 143 3.73 17.78 -2.10
CA ALA A 143 3.05 16.53 -1.76
C ALA A 143 2.34 15.85 -2.96
N ALA A 144 2.16 16.54 -4.08
CA ALA A 144 1.36 16.01 -5.19
C ALA A 144 1.95 14.71 -5.74
N THR A 145 1.06 13.75 -6.00
CA THR A 145 1.39 12.49 -6.65
C THR A 145 1.90 12.74 -8.06
N SER A 146 3.10 12.27 -8.38
CA SER A 146 3.67 12.34 -9.72
C SER A 146 2.99 11.35 -10.68
N SER A 147 2.92 11.72 -11.95
CA SER A 147 2.37 10.85 -13.00
C SER A 147 3.16 9.54 -13.10
N GLU A 148 4.48 9.61 -13.02
CA GLU A 148 5.38 8.45 -13.05
C GLU A 148 5.07 7.46 -11.92
N PHE A 149 4.77 7.98 -10.71
CA PHE A 149 4.39 7.14 -9.58
C PHE A 149 3.04 6.45 -9.83
N GLU A 150 1.98 7.18 -10.15
CA GLU A 150 0.62 6.63 -10.20
C GLU A 150 0.34 5.74 -11.43
N THR A 151 0.99 6.04 -12.56
CA THR A 151 0.69 5.39 -13.84
C THR A 151 1.69 4.31 -14.24
N ALA A 152 2.92 4.37 -13.75
CA ALA A 152 3.94 3.38 -14.04
C ALA A 152 4.43 2.68 -12.78
N ALA A 153 5.12 3.38 -11.89
CA ALA A 153 5.91 2.71 -10.87
C ALA A 153 5.05 1.93 -9.85
N LEU A 154 3.94 2.50 -9.36
CA LEU A 154 3.02 1.81 -8.43
C LEU A 154 2.30 0.61 -9.07
N ARG A 155 2.28 0.51 -10.41
CA ARG A 155 1.63 -0.60 -11.13
C ARG A 155 2.40 -1.91 -11.03
N PHE A 156 3.63 -1.91 -10.51
CA PHE A 156 4.35 -3.14 -10.17
C PHE A 156 3.52 -4.06 -9.24
N SER A 157 2.67 -3.49 -8.39
CA SER A 157 1.75 -4.24 -7.53
C SER A 157 0.87 -5.22 -8.32
N GLN A 158 0.57 -4.93 -9.58
CA GLN A 158 -0.20 -5.83 -10.45
C GLN A 158 0.56 -7.12 -10.78
N SER A 159 1.89 -7.07 -10.83
CA SER A 159 2.74 -8.23 -11.13
C SER A 159 2.98 -9.14 -9.92
N GLN A 160 2.63 -8.68 -8.72
CA GLN A 160 2.74 -9.41 -7.46
C GLN A 160 1.50 -10.24 -7.13
N ARG A 161 0.44 -10.14 -7.94
CA ARG A 161 -0.83 -10.81 -7.68
C ARG A 161 -0.76 -12.29 -8.05
N PRO A 162 -1.09 -13.21 -7.13
CA PRO A 162 -1.25 -14.62 -7.48
C PRO A 162 -2.49 -14.81 -8.36
N GLU A 163 -2.54 -15.90 -9.13
CA GLU A 163 -3.73 -16.27 -9.90
C GLU A 163 -4.85 -16.81 -8.99
N SER A 164 -4.45 -17.43 -7.88
CA SER A 164 -5.32 -18.12 -6.94
C SER A 164 -4.83 -17.98 -5.49
N ILE A 165 -5.75 -18.14 -4.55
CA ILE A 165 -5.46 -18.19 -3.11
C ILE A 165 -5.61 -19.62 -2.62
N GLU A 166 -4.63 -20.07 -1.85
CA GLU A 166 -4.62 -21.39 -1.22
C GLU A 166 -5.21 -21.34 0.20
N PHE A 167 -6.39 -21.93 0.37
CA PHE A 167 -7.01 -22.11 1.68
C PHE A 167 -6.53 -23.43 2.30
N ALA A 168 -5.83 -23.36 3.43
CA ALA A 168 -5.37 -24.53 4.17
C ALA A 168 -6.26 -24.78 5.41
N ASN A 169 -7.27 -25.65 5.26
CA ASN A 169 -8.17 -26.08 6.35
C ASN A 169 -8.06 -27.61 6.58
N GLY A 170 -6.83 -28.13 6.65
CA GLY A 170 -6.55 -29.58 6.70
C GLY A 170 -6.35 -30.21 5.31
N GLU A 171 -7.06 -29.71 4.30
CA GLU A 171 -6.75 -29.90 2.87
C GLU A 171 -6.51 -28.52 2.21
N VAL A 172 -5.62 -28.46 1.23
CA VAL A 172 -5.35 -27.24 0.45
C VAL A 172 -6.39 -27.13 -0.65
N THR A 173 -7.23 -26.10 -0.59
CA THR A 173 -8.17 -25.75 -1.66
C THR A 173 -7.68 -24.49 -2.35
N GLU A 174 -7.50 -24.58 -3.67
CA GLU A 174 -7.11 -23.45 -4.51
C GLU A 174 -8.35 -22.76 -5.06
N VAL A 175 -8.43 -21.44 -4.88
CA VAL A 175 -9.55 -20.62 -5.38
C VAL A 175 -8.99 -19.48 -6.22
N GLU A 176 -9.33 -19.44 -7.50
CA GLU A 176 -8.97 -18.34 -8.40
C GLU A 176 -9.46 -16.99 -7.86
N LEU A 177 -8.66 -15.94 -8.04
CA LEU A 177 -9.03 -14.59 -7.59
C LEU A 177 -10.32 -14.08 -8.23
N SER A 178 -10.57 -14.45 -9.50
CA SER A 178 -11.79 -14.09 -10.23
C SER A 178 -13.02 -14.92 -9.85
N SER A 179 -12.86 -15.95 -9.01
CA SER A 179 -13.95 -16.85 -8.67
C SER A 179 -14.98 -16.19 -7.77
N PRO A 180 -16.29 -16.34 -8.03
CA PRO A 180 -17.34 -15.97 -7.08
C PRO A 180 -17.19 -16.62 -5.70
N THR A 181 -16.54 -17.78 -5.61
CA THR A 181 -16.26 -18.47 -4.35
C THR A 181 -15.35 -17.64 -3.43
N LEU A 182 -14.38 -16.90 -3.98
CA LEU A 182 -13.55 -16.00 -3.18
C LEU A 182 -14.39 -14.86 -2.61
N ALA A 183 -15.33 -14.35 -3.39
CA ALA A 183 -16.24 -13.31 -2.93
C ALA A 183 -17.11 -13.79 -1.77
N GLU A 184 -17.71 -14.98 -1.89
CA GLU A 184 -18.49 -15.61 -0.82
C GLU A 184 -17.65 -15.87 0.44
N SER A 185 -16.41 -16.34 0.28
CA SER A 185 -15.47 -16.57 1.40
C SER A 185 -15.13 -15.27 2.13
N LEU A 186 -15.01 -14.16 1.42
CA LEU A 186 -14.76 -12.85 2.03
C LEU A 186 -15.95 -12.31 2.82
N GLU A 187 -17.19 -12.64 2.43
CA GLU A 187 -18.38 -12.27 3.19
C GLU A 187 -18.48 -13.10 4.48
N HIS A 188 -18.34 -14.42 4.36
CA HIS A 188 -18.66 -15.36 5.45
C HIS A 188 -17.47 -15.79 6.31
N THR A 189 -16.27 -15.87 5.75
CA THR A 189 -15.05 -16.34 6.44
C THR A 189 -13.84 -15.44 6.17
N PRO A 190 -13.94 -14.11 6.41
CA PRO A 190 -12.90 -13.15 6.06
C PRO A 190 -11.53 -13.45 6.71
N SER A 191 -11.51 -13.97 7.94
CA SER A 191 -10.24 -14.36 8.60
C SER A 191 -9.53 -15.51 7.91
N GLN A 192 -10.26 -16.45 7.29
CA GLN A 192 -9.65 -17.52 6.51
C GLN A 192 -8.96 -16.97 5.26
N VAL A 193 -9.61 -15.99 4.60
CA VAL A 193 -9.04 -15.30 3.43
C VAL A 193 -7.80 -14.50 3.83
N LEU A 194 -7.88 -13.73 4.92
CA LEU A 194 -6.75 -12.95 5.44
C LEU A 194 -5.54 -13.84 5.72
N ARG A 195 -5.79 -14.97 6.40
CA ARG A 195 -4.77 -15.96 6.71
C ARG A 195 -4.16 -16.56 5.44
N ALA A 196 -4.99 -16.94 4.48
CA ALA A 196 -4.53 -17.54 3.22
C ALA A 196 -3.65 -16.56 2.42
N VAL A 197 -4.10 -15.32 2.23
CA VAL A 197 -3.36 -14.27 1.51
C VAL A 197 -2.03 -13.97 2.19
N SER A 198 -2.03 -13.85 3.52
CA SER A 198 -0.83 -13.47 4.27
C SER A 198 0.25 -14.56 4.34
N ARG A 199 -0.11 -15.84 4.11
CA ARG A 199 0.80 -16.98 4.17
C ARG A 199 1.40 -17.35 2.81
N GLN A 200 0.79 -16.90 1.72
CA GLN A 200 1.22 -17.22 0.37
C GLN A 200 2.26 -16.19 -0.11
N ALA A 201 3.23 -16.66 -0.89
CA ALA A 201 4.14 -15.76 -1.57
C ALA A 201 3.38 -14.96 -2.63
N ALA A 202 3.73 -13.67 -2.77
CA ALA A 202 3.34 -12.90 -3.94
C ALA A 202 3.81 -13.59 -5.23
N SER A 203 3.04 -13.45 -6.31
CA SER A 203 3.41 -14.04 -7.60
C SER A 203 4.71 -13.46 -8.14
N LYS A 204 5.49 -14.31 -8.81
CA LYS A 204 6.65 -13.87 -9.60
C LYS A 204 6.16 -13.42 -10.96
N VAL A 205 6.04 -12.10 -11.15
CA VAL A 205 5.82 -11.39 -12.42
C VAL A 205 5.11 -12.24 -13.46
N VAL A 206 3.82 -12.43 -13.22
CA VAL A 206 2.88 -12.76 -14.28
C VAL A 206 1.98 -11.55 -14.37
N PHE A 207 2.22 -10.68 -15.36
CA PHE A 207 1.15 -9.78 -15.82
C PHE A 207 0.11 -10.69 -16.45
N ALA A 208 -0.75 -11.27 -15.60
CA ALA A 208 -1.74 -12.24 -16.01
C ALA A 208 -2.55 -11.63 -17.14
N LYS A 209 -2.70 -12.44 -18.19
CA LYS A 209 -3.48 -12.12 -19.38
C LYS A 209 -4.96 -12.18 -19.00
N GLU A 210 -5.42 -11.25 -18.17
CA GLU A 210 -6.78 -11.24 -17.68
C GLU A 210 -7.68 -10.53 -18.69
N LEU A 211 -8.21 -11.29 -19.65
CA LEU A 211 -9.33 -10.85 -20.46
C LEU A 211 -10.64 -11.21 -19.76
N TYR A 212 -11.21 -10.31 -18.95
CA TYR A 212 -12.65 -10.34 -18.62
C TYR A 212 -13.30 -9.04 -19.11
N PHE A 213 -14.36 -9.17 -19.91
CA PHE A 213 -14.80 -8.21 -20.95
C PHE A 213 -13.76 -7.90 -22.05
N GLY A 214 -12.63 -8.63 -22.10
CA GLY A 214 -11.63 -8.47 -23.15
C GLY A 214 -10.60 -7.35 -22.91
N ILE A 215 -10.48 -6.84 -21.68
CA ILE A 215 -9.57 -5.73 -21.35
C ILE A 215 -8.26 -6.28 -20.77
N ASP A 216 -7.17 -6.14 -21.51
CA ASP A 216 -5.82 -6.41 -21.02
C ASP A 216 -5.35 -5.28 -20.08
N LEU A 217 -5.19 -5.59 -18.79
CA LEU A 217 -4.80 -4.62 -17.75
C LEU A 217 -3.40 -4.03 -17.98
N LEU A 218 -2.46 -4.82 -18.51
CA LEU A 218 -1.12 -4.35 -18.83
C LEU A 218 -1.19 -3.40 -20.04
N ALA A 219 -1.86 -3.80 -21.12
CA ALA A 219 -2.05 -2.95 -22.30
C ALA A 219 -2.76 -1.64 -21.94
N ARG A 220 -3.76 -1.69 -21.05
CA ARG A 220 -4.43 -0.50 -20.53
C ARG A 220 -3.49 0.40 -19.73
N SER A 221 -2.60 -0.19 -18.93
CA SER A 221 -1.62 0.56 -18.13
C SER A 221 -0.56 1.22 -19.02
N ILE A 222 -0.08 0.52 -20.06
CA ILE A 222 0.77 1.10 -21.11
C ILE A 222 0.06 2.28 -21.78
N GLN A 223 -1.18 2.06 -22.24
CA GLN A 223 -1.95 3.10 -22.92
C GLN A 223 -2.25 4.30 -22.00
N ARG A 224 -2.44 4.06 -20.69
CA ARG A 224 -2.59 5.12 -19.67
C ARG A 224 -1.33 5.95 -19.51
N GLY A 225 -0.15 5.32 -19.53
CA GLY A 225 1.13 6.05 -19.50
C GLY A 225 1.28 6.98 -20.71
N ARG A 226 0.87 6.52 -21.89
CA ARG A 226 0.86 7.34 -23.12
C ARG A 226 -0.16 8.49 -23.05
N ASP A 227 -1.36 8.21 -22.54
CA ASP A 227 -2.44 9.19 -22.29
C ASP A 227 -2.01 10.30 -21.32
N HIS A 228 -1.23 9.94 -20.29
CA HIS A 228 -0.66 10.90 -19.32
C HIS A 228 0.62 11.59 -19.81
N GLY A 229 1.09 11.30 -21.04
CA GLY A 229 2.28 11.91 -21.60
C GLY A 229 3.57 11.61 -20.82
N LEU A 230 3.69 10.41 -20.23
CA LEU A 230 4.89 10.02 -19.49
C LEU A 230 6.14 10.07 -20.36
N GLY A 231 7.27 10.44 -19.76
CA GLY A 231 8.58 10.23 -20.37
C GLY A 231 8.83 8.74 -20.64
N GLY A 232 9.49 8.44 -21.76
CA GLY A 232 9.96 7.09 -22.06
C GLY A 232 10.96 6.60 -21.02
N TYR A 233 11.12 5.28 -20.91
CA TYR A 233 12.00 4.64 -19.94
C TYR A 233 13.42 5.21 -19.96
N ALA A 234 14.04 5.33 -21.15
CA ALA A 234 15.38 5.87 -21.30
C ALA A 234 15.52 7.31 -20.76
N ALA A 235 14.53 8.17 -20.99
CA ALA A 235 14.55 9.55 -20.53
C ALA A 235 14.41 9.64 -19.00
N VAL A 236 13.51 8.84 -18.42
CA VAL A 236 13.31 8.81 -16.95
C VAL A 236 14.51 8.20 -16.25
N ARG A 237 15.12 7.16 -16.83
CA ARG A 237 16.36 6.55 -16.36
C ARG A 237 17.49 7.60 -16.30
N ALA A 238 17.75 8.26 -17.42
CA ALA A 238 18.78 9.30 -17.52
C ALA A 238 18.54 10.45 -16.52
N ALA A 239 17.29 10.89 -16.35
CA ALA A 239 16.96 11.95 -15.41
C ALA A 239 17.19 11.57 -13.93
N ARG A 240 17.16 10.28 -13.59
CA ARG A 240 17.26 9.80 -12.20
C ARG A 240 18.66 9.43 -11.75
N ASP A 241 19.48 8.86 -12.64
CA ASP A 241 20.83 8.44 -12.27
C ASP A 241 21.90 8.65 -13.36
N ASN A 242 21.60 9.45 -14.38
CA ASN A 242 22.48 9.74 -15.51
C ASN A 242 22.89 8.51 -16.33
N THR A 243 22.16 7.39 -16.23
CA THR A 243 22.36 6.26 -17.14
C THR A 243 21.85 6.63 -18.52
N GLU A 244 22.75 6.71 -19.50
CA GLU A 244 22.39 6.93 -20.89
C GLU A 244 22.01 5.63 -21.58
N ILE A 245 20.83 5.61 -22.21
CA ILE A 245 20.34 4.48 -23.01
C ILE A 245 20.08 5.00 -24.42
N ASN A 246 21.02 4.72 -25.33
CA ASN A 246 21.02 5.20 -26.71
C ASN A 246 20.76 4.08 -27.72
N THR A 247 21.05 2.84 -27.34
CA THR A 247 20.82 1.63 -28.13
C THR A 247 20.16 0.55 -27.29
N PHE A 248 19.54 -0.42 -27.96
CA PHE A 248 18.99 -1.59 -27.26
C PHE A 248 20.07 -2.48 -26.62
N ASP A 249 21.34 -2.36 -27.02
CA ASP A 249 22.42 -3.14 -26.40
C ASP A 249 22.74 -2.59 -24.99
N ASP A 250 22.54 -1.29 -24.76
CA ASP A 250 22.69 -0.62 -23.46
C ASP A 250 21.71 -1.16 -22.40
N LEU A 251 20.61 -1.81 -22.83
CA LEU A 251 19.62 -2.43 -21.94
C LEU A 251 20.10 -3.75 -21.33
N THR A 252 21.11 -4.38 -21.91
CA THR A 252 21.49 -5.77 -21.58
C THR A 252 21.90 -5.92 -20.11
N GLU A 253 22.59 -4.92 -19.56
CA GLU A 253 23.00 -4.91 -18.16
C GLU A 253 21.81 -4.74 -17.20
N SER A 254 20.83 -3.88 -17.56
CA SER A 254 19.70 -3.55 -16.68
C SER A 254 18.54 -4.54 -16.77
N LEU A 255 18.24 -5.05 -17.97
CA LEU A 255 17.05 -5.86 -18.26
C LEU A 255 17.39 -7.33 -18.59
N GLY A 256 18.64 -7.61 -18.96
CA GLY A 256 19.07 -8.91 -19.50
C GLY A 256 18.94 -9.01 -21.02
N GLN A 257 19.70 -9.94 -21.59
CA GLN A 257 19.85 -10.09 -23.04
C GLN A 257 18.54 -10.48 -23.74
N ASP A 258 17.78 -11.41 -23.16
CA ASP A 258 16.54 -11.92 -23.77
C ASP A 258 15.45 -10.84 -23.83
N VAL A 259 15.28 -10.09 -22.74
CA VAL A 259 14.34 -8.95 -22.69
C VAL A 259 14.75 -7.89 -23.70
N SER A 260 16.03 -7.53 -23.74
CA SER A 260 16.56 -6.53 -24.67
C SER A 260 16.32 -6.92 -26.13
N ASN A 261 16.53 -8.21 -26.47
CA ASN A 261 16.26 -8.74 -27.80
C ASN A 261 14.76 -8.76 -28.14
N ASN A 262 13.89 -9.08 -27.18
CA ASN A 262 12.45 -9.04 -27.39
C ASN A 262 11.96 -7.61 -27.61
N LEU A 263 12.46 -6.64 -26.84
CA LEU A 263 12.09 -5.22 -27.00
C LEU A 263 12.47 -4.65 -28.37
N LYS A 264 13.60 -5.08 -28.95
CA LYS A 264 13.99 -4.75 -30.34
C LYS A 264 12.94 -5.17 -31.39
N THR A 265 12.14 -6.19 -31.09
CA THR A 265 11.08 -6.67 -32.01
C THR A 265 9.78 -5.88 -31.89
N VAL A 266 9.61 -5.13 -30.80
CA VAL A 266 8.38 -4.42 -30.46
C VAL A 266 8.51 -2.91 -30.68
N TYR A 267 9.66 -2.33 -30.31
CA TYR A 267 9.93 -0.89 -30.41
C TYR A 267 10.93 -0.61 -31.54
N ASN A 268 10.70 0.49 -32.28
CA ASN A 268 11.59 0.91 -33.37
C ASN A 268 12.88 1.57 -32.83
N ASP A 269 12.76 2.33 -31.74
CA ASP A 269 13.85 3.03 -31.07
C ASP A 269 13.82 2.74 -29.56
N VAL A 270 14.99 2.64 -28.93
CA VAL A 270 15.09 2.35 -27.49
C VAL A 270 14.43 3.45 -26.63
N ARG A 271 14.35 4.67 -27.15
CA ARG A 271 13.72 5.82 -26.49
C ARG A 271 12.19 5.75 -26.51
N ASP A 272 11.61 4.90 -27.35
CA ASP A 272 10.16 4.70 -27.44
C ASP A 272 9.62 3.72 -26.39
N ILE A 273 10.51 3.06 -25.62
CA ILE A 273 10.11 2.09 -24.58
C ILE A 273 9.28 2.82 -23.51
N ASP A 274 8.06 2.36 -23.30
CA ASP A 274 7.16 2.91 -22.27
C ASP A 274 7.79 2.73 -20.88
N LEU A 275 7.70 3.74 -20.01
CA LEU A 275 8.28 3.72 -18.65
C LEU A 275 7.85 2.47 -17.86
N LEU A 276 6.56 2.10 -17.97
CA LEU A 276 6.03 0.92 -17.30
C LEU A 276 6.79 -0.35 -17.71
N ILE A 277 7.07 -0.50 -19.01
CA ILE A 277 7.71 -1.69 -19.57
C ILE A 277 9.17 -1.75 -19.16
N GLY A 278 9.92 -0.67 -19.39
CA GLY A 278 11.34 -0.64 -19.04
C GLY A 278 11.56 -0.87 -17.55
N GLY A 279 10.84 -0.14 -16.68
CA GLY A 279 11.00 -0.26 -15.23
C GLY A 279 10.53 -1.60 -14.65
N ALA A 280 9.53 -2.25 -15.26
CA ALA A 280 9.05 -3.56 -14.79
C ALA A 280 10.02 -4.73 -15.09
N PHE A 281 10.88 -4.57 -16.10
CA PHE A 281 11.86 -5.59 -16.48
C PHE A 281 13.26 -5.35 -15.90
N GLU A 282 13.47 -4.26 -15.19
CA GLU A 282 14.73 -4.02 -14.51
C GLU A 282 15.02 -5.11 -13.48
N GLN A 283 16.28 -5.53 -13.39
CA GLN A 283 16.73 -6.41 -12.32
C GLN A 283 16.53 -5.72 -10.96
N PRO A 284 16.00 -6.43 -9.96
CA PRO A 284 15.78 -5.86 -8.63
C PRO A 284 17.08 -5.34 -7.99
N VAL A 285 16.96 -4.24 -7.24
CA VAL A 285 18.03 -3.76 -6.36
C VAL A 285 18.29 -4.76 -5.22
N PRO A 286 19.49 -4.77 -4.61
CA PRO A 286 19.78 -5.63 -3.46
C PRO A 286 18.74 -5.49 -2.34
N ASP A 287 18.25 -6.62 -1.84
CA ASP A 287 17.25 -6.72 -0.78
C ASP A 287 15.94 -5.92 -1.04
N GLY A 288 15.67 -5.58 -2.30
CA GLY A 288 14.41 -5.01 -2.77
C GLY A 288 13.78 -5.87 -3.87
N VAL A 289 12.56 -5.51 -4.30
CA VAL A 289 11.84 -6.25 -5.36
C VAL A 289 11.73 -5.46 -6.67
N LEU A 290 12.18 -4.21 -6.66
CA LEU A 290 12.08 -3.27 -7.76
C LEU A 290 13.44 -2.95 -8.36
N GLY A 291 13.45 -2.68 -9.66
CA GLY A 291 14.60 -2.11 -10.32
C GLY A 291 14.91 -0.67 -9.90
N PRO A 292 16.12 -0.18 -10.18
CA PRO A 292 16.59 1.13 -9.73
C PRO A 292 15.69 2.31 -10.16
N THR A 293 15.03 2.25 -11.31
CA THR A 293 14.13 3.32 -11.77
C THR A 293 12.87 3.39 -10.92
N PHE A 294 12.15 2.28 -10.75
CA PHE A 294 10.94 2.27 -9.93
C PHE A 294 11.24 2.47 -8.45
N THR A 295 12.34 1.90 -7.94
CA THR A 295 12.79 2.17 -6.56
C THR A 295 12.98 3.67 -6.34
N SER A 296 13.63 4.36 -7.28
CA SER A 296 13.83 5.82 -7.19
C SER A 296 12.52 6.60 -7.27
N VAL A 297 11.59 6.25 -8.19
CA VAL A 297 10.26 6.89 -8.29
C VAL A 297 9.46 6.73 -7.01
N LEU A 298 9.35 5.51 -6.48
CA LEU A 298 8.58 5.25 -5.26
C LEU A 298 9.21 5.94 -4.07
N ALA A 299 10.52 5.77 -3.86
CA ALA A 299 11.21 6.31 -2.70
C ALA A 299 11.15 7.85 -2.66
N GLU A 300 11.30 8.51 -3.82
CA GLU A 300 11.11 9.96 -3.94
C GLU A 300 9.68 10.37 -3.57
N GLN A 301 8.66 9.69 -4.12
CA GLN A 301 7.26 10.03 -3.82
C GLN A 301 6.95 9.86 -2.33
N PHE A 302 7.37 8.75 -1.70
CA PHE A 302 7.17 8.52 -0.28
C PHE A 302 7.94 9.54 0.58
N SER A 303 9.17 9.90 0.20
CA SER A 303 9.93 10.96 0.90
C SER A 303 9.20 12.30 0.84
N ARG A 304 8.70 12.69 -0.34
CA ARG A 304 7.98 13.95 -0.54
C ARG A 304 6.69 14.03 0.28
N ILE A 305 5.84 12.98 0.23
CA ILE A 305 4.59 13.00 1.00
C ILE A 305 4.84 13.01 2.50
N LEU A 306 5.91 12.35 2.97
CA LEU A 306 6.29 12.39 4.37
C LEU A 306 6.72 13.79 4.78
N LYS A 307 7.70 14.37 4.06
CA LYS A 307 8.30 15.68 4.39
C LYS A 307 7.30 16.82 4.23
N ALA A 308 6.32 16.68 3.35
CA ALA A 308 5.25 17.66 3.17
C ALA A 308 4.06 17.48 4.15
N ASP A 309 4.00 16.39 4.92
CA ASP A 309 2.85 16.12 5.81
C ASP A 309 3.04 16.78 7.19
N ARG A 310 2.31 17.88 7.41
CA ARG A 310 2.26 18.57 8.72
C ARG A 310 1.71 17.67 9.85
N TYR A 311 0.97 16.63 9.49
CA TYR A 311 0.36 15.65 10.39
C TYR A 311 1.09 14.31 10.41
N TRP A 312 2.28 14.21 9.81
CA TRP A 312 3.15 13.04 9.94
C TRP A 312 3.29 12.66 11.41
N TYR A 313 3.10 11.38 11.75
CA TYR A 313 2.93 10.98 13.14
C TYR A 313 4.16 11.25 14.03
N GLU A 314 5.37 11.34 13.44
CA GLU A 314 6.62 11.66 14.16
C GLU A 314 6.94 13.17 14.18
N THR A 315 6.03 14.03 13.70
CA THR A 315 6.28 15.48 13.58
C THR A 315 6.69 16.11 14.91
N ASN A 316 7.63 17.07 14.86
CA ASN A 316 7.99 17.91 16.01
C ASN A 316 7.07 19.14 16.19
N ILE A 317 6.12 19.36 15.28
CA ILE A 317 5.21 20.51 15.28
C ILE A 317 4.28 20.45 16.48
N LYS A 318 4.41 21.43 17.39
CA LYS A 318 3.73 21.40 18.70
C LYS A 318 2.22 21.27 18.62
N GLU A 319 1.59 21.84 17.59
CA GLU A 319 0.13 21.83 17.46
C GLU A 319 -0.44 20.49 16.95
N THR A 320 0.37 19.68 16.25
CA THR A 320 -0.07 18.46 15.57
C THR A 320 0.63 17.20 16.06
N ARG A 321 1.71 17.33 16.85
CA ARG A 321 2.44 16.18 17.40
C ARG A 321 1.63 15.39 18.43
N PHE A 322 1.91 14.10 18.52
CA PHE A 322 1.47 13.27 19.64
C PHE A 322 2.31 13.56 20.89
N LYS A 323 1.81 13.18 22.07
CA LYS A 323 2.62 13.14 23.30
C LYS A 323 3.74 12.10 23.16
N ASP A 324 4.71 12.11 24.08
CA ASP A 324 5.88 11.22 24.00
C ASP A 324 5.49 9.75 24.21
N ASP A 325 4.63 9.48 25.19
CA ASP A 325 4.05 8.15 25.46
C ASP A 325 3.16 7.65 24.31
N GLN A 326 2.39 8.54 23.71
CA GLN A 326 1.57 8.24 22.53
C GLN A 326 2.43 7.88 21.32
N LEU A 327 3.54 8.59 21.09
CA LEU A 327 4.47 8.28 20.00
C LEU A 327 5.15 6.92 20.22
N GLU A 328 5.59 6.63 21.43
CA GLU A 328 6.19 5.34 21.76
C GLU A 328 5.22 4.17 21.53
N ALA A 329 3.93 4.36 21.89
CA ALA A 329 2.88 3.38 21.60
C ALA A 329 2.60 3.22 20.10
N LEU A 330 2.76 4.27 19.30
CA LEU A 330 2.61 4.19 17.83
C LEU A 330 3.77 3.40 17.20
N HIS A 331 5.00 3.60 17.66
CA HIS A 331 6.19 2.86 17.20
C HIS A 331 6.16 1.36 17.50
N SER A 332 5.33 0.91 18.45
CA SER A 332 5.14 -0.52 18.71
C SER A 332 4.05 -1.17 17.85
N THR A 333 3.42 -0.41 16.95
CA THR A 333 2.33 -0.94 16.12
C THR A 333 2.86 -1.89 15.06
N THR A 334 2.22 -3.04 14.92
CA THR A 334 2.49 -3.98 13.82
C THR A 334 1.23 -4.24 12.99
N LEU A 335 1.41 -4.63 11.72
CA LEU A 335 0.29 -5.07 10.89
C LEU A 335 -0.40 -6.31 11.50
N ALA A 336 0.38 -7.21 12.13
CA ALA A 336 -0.16 -8.38 12.83
C ALA A 336 -1.13 -7.97 13.94
N ALA A 337 -0.78 -6.95 14.74
CA ALA A 337 -1.66 -6.45 15.80
C ALA A 337 -2.96 -5.86 15.23
N ILE A 338 -2.88 -5.11 14.13
CA ILE A 338 -4.07 -4.56 13.44
C ILE A 338 -4.96 -5.70 12.90
N MET A 339 -4.37 -6.73 12.29
CA MET A 339 -5.12 -7.88 11.76
C MET A 339 -5.84 -8.66 12.86
N CYS A 340 -5.15 -8.99 13.95
CA CYS A 340 -5.72 -9.72 15.08
C CYS A 340 -6.83 -8.92 15.78
N ASP A 341 -6.67 -7.59 15.88
CA ASP A 341 -7.67 -6.73 16.48
C ASP A 341 -8.91 -6.58 15.58
N ALA A 342 -8.72 -6.42 14.28
CA ALA A 342 -9.82 -6.27 13.32
C ALA A 342 -10.65 -7.54 13.15
N PHE A 343 -10.07 -8.73 13.36
CA PHE A 343 -10.73 -10.02 13.19
C PHE A 343 -10.51 -10.90 14.42
N PRO A 344 -11.34 -10.79 15.48
CA PRO A 344 -11.25 -11.62 16.68
C PRO A 344 -11.34 -13.13 16.40
N GLU A 345 -11.92 -13.51 15.27
CA GLU A 345 -11.99 -14.88 14.75
C GLU A 345 -10.68 -15.38 14.11
N LEU A 346 -9.66 -14.52 13.99
CA LEU A 346 -8.31 -14.90 13.54
C LEU A 346 -7.54 -15.49 14.74
N GLU A 347 -7.25 -16.79 14.69
CA GLU A 347 -6.62 -17.49 15.82
C GLU A 347 -5.10 -17.23 15.90
N GLU A 348 -4.43 -17.20 14.74
CA GLU A 348 -2.97 -17.06 14.63
C GLU A 348 -2.55 -16.34 13.34
N ILE A 349 -1.45 -15.62 13.42
CA ILE A 349 -0.83 -14.89 12.30
C ILE A 349 0.70 -14.92 12.46
N GLN A 350 1.44 -14.73 11.38
CA GLN A 350 2.89 -14.53 11.45
C GLN A 350 3.23 -13.15 12.02
N GLU A 351 4.36 -13.05 12.72
CA GLU A 351 4.83 -11.80 13.34
C GLU A 351 5.01 -10.66 12.33
N ARG A 352 5.46 -10.98 11.12
CA ARG A 352 5.65 -10.04 10.01
C ARG A 352 4.77 -10.44 8.83
N PRO A 353 3.55 -9.87 8.68
CA PRO A 353 2.60 -10.31 7.67
C PRO A 353 3.01 -10.07 6.21
N PHE A 354 3.98 -9.20 5.94
CA PHE A 354 4.56 -9.01 4.60
C PHE A 354 5.63 -10.05 4.24
N GLU A 355 5.97 -10.95 5.16
CA GLU A 355 6.87 -12.08 4.93
C GLU A 355 6.07 -13.38 5.01
N VAL A 356 6.43 -14.36 4.16
CA VAL A 356 5.86 -15.70 4.25
C VAL A 356 6.28 -16.39 5.55
N VAL A 357 5.53 -17.42 5.94
CA VAL A 357 5.85 -18.21 7.14
C VAL A 357 7.18 -18.92 6.96
N SER A 358 8.08 -18.76 7.94
CA SER A 358 9.40 -19.40 7.96
C SER A 358 9.84 -19.73 9.40
N ALA A 359 11.04 -20.30 9.56
CA ALA A 359 11.62 -20.50 10.89
C ALA A 359 11.89 -19.18 11.63
N GLU A 360 12.09 -18.09 10.88
CA GLU A 360 12.36 -16.73 11.34
C GLU A 360 11.09 -15.85 11.38
N ASN A 361 10.00 -16.29 10.76
CA ASN A 361 8.70 -15.62 10.75
C ASN A 361 7.59 -16.63 11.09
N LYS A 362 7.51 -16.99 12.37
CA LYS A 362 6.63 -18.06 12.85
C LYS A 362 5.20 -17.56 13.00
N LEU A 363 4.27 -18.49 12.92
CA LEU A 363 2.88 -18.27 13.34
C LEU A 363 2.85 -18.14 14.87
N VAL A 364 2.19 -17.08 15.33
CA VAL A 364 1.94 -16.81 16.74
C VAL A 364 0.44 -16.68 16.98
N PRO A 365 -0.07 -17.15 18.14
CA PRO A 365 -1.46 -16.90 18.52
C PRO A 365 -1.75 -15.40 18.59
N CYS A 366 -2.93 -14.97 18.13
CA CYS A 366 -3.30 -13.54 18.14
C CYS A 366 -3.34 -12.93 19.55
N ASN A 367 -3.62 -13.73 20.59
CA ASN A 367 -3.56 -13.28 21.98
C ASN A 367 -2.12 -13.05 22.51
N GLY A 368 -1.11 -13.55 21.79
CA GLY A 368 0.31 -13.33 22.07
C GLY A 368 0.90 -12.15 21.28
N VAL A 369 0.17 -11.60 20.31
CA VAL A 369 0.58 -10.40 19.60
C VAL A 369 0.33 -9.19 20.51
N PRO A 370 1.36 -8.38 20.81
CA PRO A 370 1.19 -7.21 21.66
C PRO A 370 0.09 -6.28 21.13
N PRO A 371 -0.94 -5.95 21.93
CA PRO A 371 -1.97 -5.04 21.50
C PRO A 371 -1.43 -3.62 21.39
N VAL A 372 -2.15 -2.78 20.67
CA VAL A 372 -1.82 -1.36 20.55
C VAL A 372 -2.01 -0.67 21.90
N GLY A 373 -1.00 0.09 22.32
CA GLY A 373 -0.94 0.77 23.61
C GLY A 373 -1.86 2.00 23.73
N LEU A 374 -3.18 1.83 23.64
CA LEU A 374 -4.16 2.91 23.75
C LEU A 374 -4.21 3.57 25.14
N GLU A 375 -3.58 2.94 26.14
CA GLU A 375 -3.44 3.46 27.50
C GLU A 375 -2.76 4.84 27.54
N ALA A 376 -1.93 5.18 26.55
CA ALA A 376 -1.30 6.50 26.39
C ALA A 376 -2.30 7.63 26.05
N TRP A 377 -3.57 7.31 25.77
CA TRP A 377 -4.66 8.27 25.58
C TRP A 377 -5.54 8.45 26.82
N LYS A 378 -5.09 7.98 27.99
CA LYS A 378 -5.72 8.33 29.26
C LYS A 378 -5.65 9.86 29.52
N PRO A 379 -6.68 10.44 30.17
CA PRO A 379 -6.74 11.87 30.49
C PRO A 379 -5.52 12.42 31.23
#